data_AF-A0A967F430-F1
#
_entry.id   AF-A0A967F430-F1
#
_cell.length_a   1.000
_cell.length_b   1.000
_cell.length_c   1.000
_cell.angle_alpha   90.00
_cell.angle_beta   90.00
_cell.angle_gamma   90.00
#
_symmetry.space_group_name_H-M   'P 1'
#
loop_
_entity.id
_entity.type
_entity.pdbx_description
1 polymer ?
#
loop_
_entity_poly.entity_id
_entity_poly.type
_entity_poly.pdbx_seq_one_letter_code
_entity_poly.pdbx_strand_id
1 'polypeptide(L)'
;MTNAHTPHVPLGTTIWSGLTGRCPSCHKGKLYAGYLTLAPRCDVCGLDYGFADSGDGPAIFVILVTGFIIVGLALVTEILYQ
;
A
#
# COMPACT_ATOMS: atom_id res chain seq x y z
N MET A 1 14.78 -17.02 21.21
CA MET A 1 13.92 -17.87 20.34
C MET A 1 12.48 -17.70 20.80
N THR A 2 11.88 -16.53 20.57
CA THR A 2 10.52 -16.25 21.05
C THR A 2 9.52 -16.77 20.03
N ASN A 3 8.83 -17.83 20.44
CA ASN A 3 7.82 -18.56 19.70
C ASN A 3 6.81 -17.63 19.02
N ALA A 4 6.89 -17.54 17.69
CA ALA A 4 5.84 -16.97 16.85
C ALA A 4 4.68 -17.97 16.78
N HIS A 5 3.82 -17.94 17.79
CA HIS A 5 2.51 -18.58 17.71
C HIS A 5 1.70 -17.76 16.69
N THR A 6 1.80 -18.07 15.41
CA THR A 6 0.92 -17.49 14.38
C THR A 6 -0.47 -18.06 14.58
N PRO A 7 -1.47 -17.30 15.08
CA PRO A 7 -2.84 -17.75 14.93
C PRO A 7 -3.09 -17.85 13.42
N HIS A 8 -3.51 -19.02 12.96
CA HIS A 8 -3.88 -19.26 11.56
C HIS A 8 -5.15 -18.45 11.30
N VAL A 9 -4.95 -17.18 10.96
CA VAL A 9 -6.01 -16.29 10.52
C VAL A 9 -6.38 -16.69 9.09
N PRO A 10 -7.68 -16.81 8.77
CA PRO A 10 -8.10 -17.13 7.42
C PRO A 10 -7.56 -16.06 6.47
N LEU A 11 -7.07 -16.48 5.29
CA LEU A 11 -6.44 -15.60 4.30
C LEU A 11 -7.28 -14.35 4.00
N GLY A 12 -8.61 -14.48 4.01
CA GLY A 12 -9.55 -13.37 3.85
C GLY A 12 -9.40 -12.26 4.90
N THR A 13 -9.12 -12.60 6.16
CA THR A 13 -8.87 -11.60 7.21
C THR A 13 -7.52 -10.90 7.06
N THR A 14 -6.51 -11.59 6.52
CA THR A 14 -5.20 -11.00 6.18
C THR A 14 -5.30 -10.05 4.99
N ILE A 15 -6.06 -10.43 3.96
CA ILE A 15 -6.33 -9.55 2.81
C ILE A 15 -7.12 -8.32 3.28
N TRP A 16 -8.12 -8.52 4.14
CA TRP A 16 -8.91 -7.43 4.69
C TRP A 16 -8.11 -6.50 5.61
N SER A 17 -7.20 -7.03 6.44
CA SER A 17 -6.30 -6.19 7.25
C SER A 17 -5.33 -5.40 6.38
N GLY A 18 -4.83 -5.97 5.28
CA GLY A 18 -4.05 -5.24 4.28
C GLY A 18 -4.84 -4.08 3.65
N LEU A 19 -6.06 -4.35 3.17
CA LEU A 19 -6.96 -3.35 2.58
C LEU A 19 -7.37 -2.24 3.57
N THR A 20 -7.56 -2.59 4.84
CA THR A 20 -7.98 -1.63 5.87
C THR A 20 -6.79 -0.94 6.57
N GLY A 21 -5.55 -1.19 6.14
CA GLY A 21 -4.36 -0.58 6.73
C GLY A 21 -4.14 -0.98 8.20
N ARG A 22 -4.40 -2.25 8.53
CA ARG A 22 -4.24 -2.82 9.86
C ARG A 22 -3.02 -3.73 9.94
N CYS A 23 -2.53 -3.94 11.17
CA CYS A 23 -1.39 -4.81 11.42
C CYS A 23 -1.62 -6.24 10.88
N PRO A 24 -0.68 -6.83 10.13
CA PRO A 24 -0.80 -8.19 9.59
C PRO A 24 -0.70 -9.28 10.67
N SER A 25 -0.12 -8.98 11.84
CA SER A 25 -0.03 -9.92 12.95
C SER A 25 -1.27 -9.84 13.84
N CYS A 26 -1.61 -8.65 14.36
CA CYS A 26 -2.69 -8.51 15.35
C CYS A 26 -4.05 -8.05 14.79
N HIS A 27 -4.13 -7.61 13.53
CA HIS A 27 -5.36 -7.19 12.83
C HIS A 27 -6.17 -6.05 13.50
N LYS A 28 -5.61 -5.42 14.55
CA LYS A 28 -6.27 -4.37 15.35
C LYS A 28 -5.53 -3.04 15.34
N GLY A 29 -4.19 -3.07 15.35
CA GLY A 29 -3.35 -1.87 15.31
C GLY A 29 -3.34 -1.22 13.93
N LYS A 30 -3.13 0.10 13.89
CA LYS A 30 -2.97 0.87 12.65
C LYS A 30 -1.59 0.60 12.05
N LEU A 31 -1.54 0.38 10.74
CA LEU A 31 -0.30 0.17 10.00
C LEU A 31 0.38 1.51 9.63
N TYR A 32 -0.43 2.52 9.31
CA TYR A 32 0.03 3.84 8.91
C TYR A 32 -0.20 4.87 10.01
N ALA A 33 0.80 5.71 10.26
CA ALA A 33 0.71 6.86 11.15
C ALA A 33 0.19 8.12 10.43
N GLY A 34 0.35 8.16 9.10
CA GLY A 34 -0.10 9.25 8.23
C GLY A 34 -0.79 8.72 6.97
N TYR A 35 -0.79 9.53 5.91
CA TYR A 35 -1.43 9.17 4.64
C TYR A 35 -0.63 8.12 3.85
N LEU A 36 0.69 8.27 3.79
CA LEU A 36 1.65 7.34 3.17
C LEU A 36 2.78 6.96 4.13
N THR A 37 2.68 7.40 5.39
CA THR A 37 3.73 7.22 6.38
C THR A 37 3.46 5.95 7.18
N LEU A 38 4.33 4.97 7.04
CA LEU A 38 4.29 3.76 7.85
C LEU A 38 4.59 4.10 9.31
N ALA A 39 3.83 3.54 10.25
CA ALA A 39 4.16 3.68 11.66
C ALA A 39 5.48 2.92 11.93
N PRO A 40 6.32 3.33 12.90
CA PRO A 40 7.53 2.58 13.23
C PRO A 40 7.22 1.26 13.93
N ARG A 41 6.12 1.17 14.69
CA ARG A 41 5.73 -0.02 15.44
C ARG A 41 4.22 -0.11 15.59
N CYS A 42 3.71 -1.32 15.79
CA CYS A 42 2.31 -1.55 16.12
C CYS A 42 1.99 -1.17 17.57
N ASP A 43 0.93 -0.39 17.80
CA ASP A 43 0.48 0.00 19.14
C ASP A 43 -0.06 -1.17 20.01
N VAL A 44 -0.47 -2.28 19.37
CA VAL A 44 -1.14 -3.40 20.05
C VAL A 44 -0.18 -4.58 20.28
N CYS A 45 0.54 -5.01 19.24
CA CYS A 45 1.44 -6.16 19.34
C CYS A 45 2.93 -5.80 19.37
N GLY A 46 3.29 -4.52 19.22
CA GLY A 46 4.68 -4.08 19.22
C GLY A 46 5.51 -4.54 18.02
N LEU A 47 4.88 -5.06 16.95
CA LEU A 47 5.58 -5.44 15.72
C LEU A 47 6.23 -4.22 15.07
N ASP A 48 7.55 -4.25 14.88
CA ASP A 48 8.32 -3.23 14.17
C ASP A 48 7.99 -3.30 12.68
N TYR A 49 7.54 -2.19 12.07
CA TYR A 49 7.17 -2.16 10.65
C TYR A 49 8.31 -1.70 9.74
N GLY A 50 9.52 -1.46 10.25
CA GLY A 50 10.67 -1.01 9.46
C GLY A 50 11.08 -1.94 8.30
N PHE A 51 10.59 -3.18 8.28
CA PHE A 51 10.79 -4.12 7.17
C PHE A 51 9.87 -3.89 5.97
N ALA A 52 8.77 -3.14 6.14
CA ALA A 52 7.69 -3.04 5.16
C ALA A 52 7.60 -1.64 4.55
N ASP A 53 8.70 -1.14 4.00
CA ASP A 53 8.64 0.10 3.21
C ASP A 53 7.98 -0.19 1.86
N SER A 54 6.72 0.21 1.74
CA SER A 54 5.92 0.05 0.53
C SER A 54 6.28 1.19 -0.42
N GLY A 55 7.52 1.17 -0.92
CA GLY A 55 8.05 2.19 -1.82
C GLY A 55 7.09 2.41 -2.98
N ASP A 56 6.39 3.55 -2.94
CA ASP A 56 5.59 4.27 -3.94
C ASP A 56 4.98 3.49 -5.13
N GLY A 57 4.68 2.19 -5.00
CA GLY A 57 4.10 1.36 -6.07
C GLY A 57 2.86 2.00 -6.74
N PRO A 58 1.93 2.60 -5.98
CA PRO A 58 0.81 3.34 -6.55
C PRO A 58 1.23 4.58 -7.37
N ALA A 59 2.29 5.29 -6.98
CA ALA A 59 2.71 6.53 -7.65
C ALA A 59 3.18 6.26 -9.07
N ILE A 60 3.94 5.18 -9.30
CA ILE A 60 4.40 4.78 -10.64
C ILE A 60 3.19 4.50 -11.54
N PHE A 61 2.17 3.81 -11.02
CA PHE A 61 0.96 3.50 -11.78
C PHE A 61 0.22 4.77 -12.19
N VAL A 62 0.08 5.74 -11.28
CA VAL A 62 -0.55 7.03 -11.56
C VAL A 62 0.21 7.80 -12.64
N ILE A 63 1.54 7.84 -12.57
CA ILE A 63 2.38 8.55 -13.55
C ILE A 63 2.26 7.92 -14.94
N LEU A 64 2.31 6.59 -15.05
CA LEU A 64 2.21 5.89 -16.34
C LEU A 64 0.86 6.12 -17.02
N VAL A 65 -0.25 5.98 -16.28
CA VAL A 65 -1.60 6.20 -16.82
C VAL A 65 -1.79 7.66 -17.23
N THR A 66 -1.37 8.60 -16.39
CA THR A 66 -1.49 10.04 -16.67
C THR A 66 -0.67 10.42 -17.89
N GLY A 67 0.58 9.94 -17.99
CA GLY A 67 1.45 10.17 -19.14
C GLY A 67 0.84 9.62 -20.43
N PHE A 68 0.28 8.41 -20.39
CA PHE A 68 -0.39 7.81 -21.54
C PHE A 68 -1.58 8.65 -22.04
N ILE A 69 -2.41 9.14 -21.11
CA ILE A 69 -3.55 10.01 -21.44
C ILE A 69 -3.09 11.33 -22.06
N ILE A 70 -2.11 11.99 -21.45
CA ILE A 70 -1.60 13.29 -21.94
C ILE A 70 -1.01 13.14 -23.34
N VAL A 71 -0.15 12.14 -23.55
CA VAL A 71 0.48 11.90 -24.86
C VAL A 71 -0.58 11.50 -25.90
N GLY A 72 -1.54 10.65 -25.54
CA GLY A 72 -2.64 10.27 -26.43
C GLY A 72 -3.47 11.47 -26.86
N LEU A 73 -3.83 12.35 -25.93
CA LEU A 73 -4.57 13.58 -26.24
C LEU A 73 -3.75 14.54 -27.10
N ALA A 74 -2.45 14.72 -26.81
CA ALA A 74 -1.57 15.57 -27.60
C ALA A 74 -1.48 15.08 -29.05
N LEU A 75 -1.32 13.77 -29.26
CA LEU A 75 -1.28 13.16 -30.59
C LEU A 75 -2.61 13.33 -31.34
N VAL A 76 -3.74 13.16 -30.65
CA VAL A 76 -5.08 13.38 -31.24
C VAL A 76 -5.26 14.83 -31.65
N THR A 77 -4.82 15.80 -30.82
CA THR A 77 -4.88 17.21 -31.20
C THR A 77 -4.00 17.52 -32.40
N GLU A 78 -2.80 16.94 -32.49
CA GLU A 78 -1.94 17.11 -33.65
C GLU A 78 -2.61 16.58 -34.92
N ILE A 79 -3.16 15.36 -34.89
CA ILE A 79 -3.84 14.77 -36.06
C ILE A 79 -5.09 15.55 -36.49
N LEU A 80 -5.82 16.16 -35.56
CA LEU A 80 -7.07 16.87 -35.86
C LEU A 80 -6.86 18.31 -36.34
N TYR A 81 -5.80 18.98 -35.91
CA TYR A 81 -5.54 20.39 -36.21
C TYR A 81 -4.42 20.60 -37.23
N GLN A 82 -3.75 19.53 -37.66
CA GLN A 82 -2.80 19.51 -38.77
C GLN A 82 -3.51 19.17 -40.08
#